data_AF-J9GPJ3-F1
#
_entry.id   AF-J9GPJ3-F1
#
_cell.length_a   1.000
_cell.length_b   1.000
_cell.length_c   1.000
_cell.angle_alpha   90.00
_cell.angle_beta   90.00
_cell.angle_gamma   90.00
#
_symmetry.space_group_name_H-M   'P 1'
#
loop_
_entity.id
_entity.type
_entity.pdbx_description
1 polymer ?
#
loop_
_entity_poly.entity_id
_entity_poly.type
_entity_poly.pdbx_seq_one_letter_code
_entity_poly.pdbx_strand_id
1 'polypeptide(L)'
;MLYGRGMPRPKAAVSFFRRNSFLYQWVAACRYHIFSSLSQSPSQLYTPKKCSTFGGLNQSQQNMEFLLHYVWKHHLYPSAHFVSDRGEAIEVIDVGVHNLLHAGPDFFNAKFRLAGMVWAGNVELHLKSSDWYRHHHDQDPAYNNVVLHVVAEVDGDVRTQDGKSIPQIVVPIPPQLRANYEELIAEETYPPCYRIIPDVPSLIVHQWMSRLTIERIEAKTARIQRYLDQTGGDWERAFFITLARNFGFGTNADAFEQWALTIEPSQVGKHRDNPFQVEAFFMGQAGLLETDAWKEEQQDDYFKRLRAEYAFLKNKFDLKPVDRKIWKFGRMRPQNFPTVRLSQLTQLYVERRVDLSRLLETTDAKALRALFRVRATPYWQTHYAFGEVHEPTDKVLQTASLNLLLINSVVPLFFAYGRSRKDEVLAECALQLLENLPAERNYITRCWERAGIRVSHAADSQALIQLRQHYCDRKDCLRCRFGSEYLRRKGQTGEVGEESMVVSLND
;
A
#
# COMPACT_ATOMS: atom_id res chain seq x y z
N MET A 1 75.02 4.39 0.37
CA MET A 1 74.48 5.43 1.28
C MET A 1 73.70 6.42 0.44
N LEU A 2 72.44 6.78 0.64
CA LEU A 2 71.41 6.36 1.58
C LEU A 2 70.07 6.68 0.88
N TYR A 3 69.33 5.64 0.52
CA TYR A 3 67.89 5.70 0.30
C TYR A 3 67.24 5.83 1.70
N GLY A 4 66.30 6.74 1.91
CA GLY A 4 65.56 6.72 3.18
C GLY A 4 64.63 7.90 3.47
N ARG A 5 63.39 7.52 3.80
CA ARG A 5 62.30 8.22 4.52
C ARG A 5 61.44 9.17 3.65
N GLY A 6 60.13 8.97 3.49
CA GLY A 6 59.17 8.13 4.21
C GLY A 6 57.90 8.96 4.45
N MET A 7 56.96 8.95 3.51
CA MET A 7 55.60 9.46 3.71
C MET A 7 54.67 8.32 4.14
N PRO A 8 53.75 8.54 5.09
CA PRO A 8 52.82 7.51 5.55
C PRO A 8 51.73 7.26 4.49
N ARG A 9 51.53 5.99 4.11
CA ARG A 9 50.37 5.54 3.33
C ARG A 9 49.15 5.42 4.28
N PRO A 10 47.98 5.96 3.93
CA PRO A 10 46.75 5.56 4.60
C PRO A 10 46.35 4.15 4.11
N LYS A 11 46.42 3.17 5.01
CA LYS A 11 45.77 1.86 4.86
C LYS A 11 44.26 2.05 5.04
N ALA A 12 43.51 2.27 3.96
CA ALA A 12 42.06 2.12 3.95
C ALA A 12 41.51 2.10 2.51
N ALA A 13 41.84 1.09 1.71
CA ALA A 13 41.22 0.91 0.39
C ALA A 13 41.01 -0.56 -0.03
N VAL A 14 41.26 -1.52 0.86
CA VAL A 14 41.12 -2.95 0.55
C VAL A 14 40.42 -3.68 1.69
N SER A 15 39.17 -3.31 1.94
CA SER A 15 38.22 -4.18 2.66
C SER A 15 36.76 -3.99 2.24
N PHE A 16 36.46 -3.10 1.29
CA PHE A 16 35.08 -2.77 0.90
C PHE A 16 34.48 -3.71 -0.18
N PHE A 17 35.28 -4.59 -0.78
CA PHE A 17 34.86 -5.40 -1.93
C PHE A 17 34.53 -6.88 -1.64
N ARG A 18 34.32 -7.27 -0.37
CA ARG A 18 33.98 -8.67 -0.01
C ARG A 18 32.68 -8.85 0.80
N ARG A 19 31.74 -7.91 0.75
CA ARG A 19 30.42 -8.05 1.43
C ARG A 19 29.17 -7.92 0.57
N ASN A 20 29.27 -7.87 -0.77
CA ASN A 20 28.11 -7.67 -1.65
C ASN A 20 27.90 -8.78 -2.70
N SER A 21 28.04 -10.05 -2.31
CA SER A 21 27.55 -11.17 -3.15
C SER A 21 26.03 -11.38 -3.00
N PHE A 22 25.42 -10.96 -1.89
CA PHE A 22 23.97 -11.07 -1.65
C PHE A 22 23.16 -9.96 -2.34
N LEU A 23 23.70 -8.74 -2.47
CA LEU A 23 23.04 -7.62 -3.15
C LEU A 23 22.84 -7.86 -4.65
N TYR A 24 23.82 -8.49 -5.31
CA TYR A 24 23.73 -8.82 -6.73
C TYR A 24 22.71 -9.94 -7.03
N GLN A 25 22.54 -10.91 -6.12
CA GLN A 25 21.49 -11.92 -6.24
C GLN A 25 20.09 -11.35 -5.97
N TRP A 26 19.97 -10.33 -5.11
CA TRP A 26 18.71 -9.64 -4.85
C TRP A 26 18.23 -8.80 -6.05
N VAL A 27 19.15 -8.09 -6.71
CA VAL A 27 18.88 -7.36 -7.97
C VAL A 27 18.59 -8.32 -9.13
N ALA A 28 19.26 -9.47 -9.19
CA ALA A 28 19.01 -10.49 -10.21
C ALA A 28 17.65 -11.20 -10.04
N ALA A 29 17.20 -11.45 -8.80
CA ALA A 29 15.87 -11.98 -8.53
C ALA A 29 14.75 -10.96 -8.85
N CYS A 30 15.00 -9.67 -8.63
CA CYS A 30 14.10 -8.60 -9.04
C CYS A 30 14.05 -8.41 -10.57
N ARG A 31 15.15 -8.69 -11.30
CA ARG A 31 15.18 -8.62 -12.77
C ARG A 31 14.22 -9.60 -13.46
N TYR A 32 13.99 -10.79 -12.89
CA TYR A 32 13.13 -11.80 -13.54
C TYR A 32 11.63 -11.60 -13.30
N HIS A 33 11.21 -11.03 -12.17
CA HIS A 33 9.79 -10.80 -11.88
C HIS A 33 9.25 -9.44 -12.34
N ILE A 34 10.10 -8.45 -12.61
CA ILE A 34 9.68 -7.06 -12.86
C ILE A 34 9.67 -6.69 -14.36
N PHE A 35 10.36 -7.43 -15.24
CA PHE A 35 10.54 -7.03 -16.65
C PHE A 35 9.53 -7.60 -17.65
N SER A 36 8.58 -8.47 -17.28
CA SER A 36 7.61 -9.03 -18.25
C SER A 36 6.20 -8.44 -18.24
N SER A 37 5.88 -7.49 -17.35
CA SER A 37 4.47 -7.06 -17.13
C SER A 37 4.13 -5.61 -17.49
N LEU A 38 5.04 -4.84 -18.11
CA LEU A 38 4.77 -3.43 -18.41
C LEU A 38 5.23 -3.04 -19.82
N SER A 39 4.54 -3.61 -20.82
CA SER A 39 4.46 -3.04 -22.16
C SER A 39 3.00 -2.93 -22.60
N GLN A 40 2.19 -2.16 -21.88
CA GLN A 40 0.92 -1.63 -22.35
C GLN A 40 0.49 -0.43 -21.46
N SER A 41 0.05 0.64 -22.12
CA SER A 41 -0.26 1.95 -21.54
C SER A 41 -1.46 1.93 -20.58
N PRO A 42 -1.41 2.59 -19.41
CA PRO A 42 -2.55 2.68 -18.51
C PRO A 42 -3.39 3.92 -18.81
N SER A 43 -4.40 3.78 -19.68
CA SER A 43 -5.49 4.76 -19.79
C SER A 43 -6.78 4.09 -19.34
N GLN A 44 -7.46 4.74 -18.38
CA GLN A 44 -8.73 4.37 -17.71
C GLN A 44 -8.57 3.57 -16.40
N LEU A 45 -8.28 4.30 -15.30
CA LEU A 45 -8.49 3.82 -13.94
C LEU A 45 -9.99 3.81 -13.62
N TYR A 46 -10.64 2.70 -13.94
CA TYR A 46 -11.95 2.35 -13.40
C TYR A 46 -11.78 2.09 -11.89
N THR A 47 -12.56 2.79 -11.06
CA THR A 47 -12.73 2.41 -9.65
C THR A 47 -13.15 0.95 -9.60
N PRO A 48 -12.48 0.07 -8.83
CA PRO A 48 -12.98 -1.29 -8.68
C PRO A 48 -14.26 -1.22 -7.85
N LYS A 49 -15.42 -1.12 -8.53
CA LYS A 49 -16.62 -1.76 -8.02
C LYS A 49 -16.23 -3.21 -7.80
N LYS A 50 -16.47 -3.76 -6.61
CA LYS A 50 -16.44 -5.22 -6.40
C LYS A 50 -17.26 -5.82 -7.54
N CYS A 51 -16.59 -6.48 -8.48
CA CYS A 51 -17.28 -7.25 -9.50
C CYS A 51 -17.79 -8.48 -8.77
N SER A 52 -19.11 -8.58 -8.62
CA SER A 52 -19.74 -9.71 -7.95
C SER A 52 -19.86 -10.86 -8.94
N THR A 53 -18.79 -11.65 -9.12
CA THR A 53 -18.91 -13.04 -9.59
C THR A 53 -19.76 -13.86 -8.62
N PHE A 54 -19.82 -13.46 -7.35
CA PHE A 54 -20.56 -14.14 -6.28
C PHE A 54 -22.00 -13.64 -6.04
N GLY A 55 -22.73 -13.31 -7.10
CA GLY A 55 -24.15 -12.91 -6.98
C GLY A 55 -24.99 -14.02 -6.35
N GLY A 56 -25.53 -13.80 -5.14
CA GLY A 56 -26.49 -14.71 -4.49
C GLY A 56 -25.93 -15.67 -3.42
N LEU A 57 -24.63 -15.62 -3.10
CA LEU A 57 -24.04 -16.43 -2.02
C LEU A 57 -23.98 -15.68 -0.69
N ASN A 58 -24.14 -16.39 0.41
CA ASN A 58 -23.84 -15.84 1.73
C ASN A 58 -22.32 -15.76 1.96
N GLN A 59 -21.87 -14.94 2.91
CA GLN A 59 -20.43 -14.69 3.13
C GLN A 59 -19.63 -15.96 3.47
N SER A 60 -20.25 -16.96 4.11
CA SER A 60 -19.61 -18.24 4.42
C SER A 60 -19.35 -19.07 3.16
N GLN A 61 -20.34 -19.13 2.25
CA GLN A 61 -20.19 -19.84 0.97
C GLN A 61 -19.12 -19.20 0.10
N GLN A 62 -19.11 -17.87 -0.02
CA GLN A 62 -18.07 -17.15 -0.78
C GLN A 62 -16.66 -17.45 -0.24
N ASN A 63 -16.49 -17.49 1.07
CA ASN A 63 -15.21 -17.84 1.69
C ASN A 63 -14.78 -19.28 1.34
N MET A 64 -15.71 -20.23 1.34
CA MET A 64 -15.41 -21.62 0.96
C MET A 64 -15.05 -21.76 -0.52
N GLU A 65 -15.68 -20.97 -1.38
CA GLU A 65 -15.34 -20.91 -2.80
C GLU A 65 -13.93 -20.34 -3.01
N PHE A 66 -13.58 -19.23 -2.34
CA PHE A 66 -12.19 -18.75 -2.35
C PHE A 66 -11.19 -19.79 -1.85
N LEU A 67 -11.58 -20.61 -0.86
CA LEU A 67 -10.75 -21.70 -0.39
C LEU A 67 -10.61 -22.81 -1.45
N LEU A 68 -11.66 -23.11 -2.22
CA LEU A 68 -11.59 -24.01 -3.37
C LEU A 68 -10.62 -23.48 -4.44
N HIS A 69 -10.66 -22.18 -4.74
CA HIS A 69 -9.69 -21.56 -5.66
C HIS A 69 -8.27 -21.70 -5.15
N TYR A 70 -8.07 -21.55 -3.84
CA TYR A 70 -6.78 -21.75 -3.21
C TYR A 70 -6.29 -23.20 -3.32
N VAL A 71 -7.18 -24.18 -3.10
CA VAL A 71 -6.88 -25.61 -3.29
C VAL A 71 -6.49 -25.93 -4.72
N TRP A 72 -7.27 -25.43 -5.69
CA TRP A 72 -6.99 -25.61 -7.12
C TRP A 72 -5.64 -25.01 -7.51
N LYS A 73 -5.44 -23.72 -7.22
CA LYS A 73 -4.22 -22.98 -7.58
C LYS A 73 -2.94 -23.60 -7.00
N HIS A 74 -3.01 -24.18 -5.81
CA HIS A 74 -1.84 -24.72 -5.10
C HIS A 74 -1.73 -26.24 -5.17
N HIS A 75 -2.54 -26.90 -6.01
CA HIS A 75 -2.54 -28.35 -6.18
C HIS A 75 -2.69 -29.11 -4.85
N LEU A 76 -3.54 -28.62 -3.95
CA LEU A 76 -3.72 -29.19 -2.61
C LEU A 76 -4.70 -30.37 -2.61
N TYR A 77 -4.50 -31.30 -3.54
CA TYR A 77 -5.30 -32.49 -3.75
C TYR A 77 -4.37 -33.69 -4.01
N PRO A 78 -4.80 -34.94 -3.70
CA PRO A 78 -3.89 -36.09 -3.67
C PRO A 78 -3.30 -36.52 -5.02
N SER A 79 -3.99 -36.20 -6.12
CA SER A 79 -3.65 -36.65 -7.47
C SER A 79 -4.05 -35.60 -8.49
N ALA A 80 -3.25 -35.43 -9.55
CA ALA A 80 -3.63 -34.64 -10.72
C ALA A 80 -4.56 -35.40 -11.68
N HIS A 81 -4.87 -36.67 -11.39
CA HIS A 81 -5.80 -37.49 -12.15
C HIS A 81 -7.18 -37.47 -11.49
N PHE A 82 -8.18 -37.03 -12.24
CA PHE A 82 -9.57 -36.95 -11.88
C PHE A 82 -10.41 -37.81 -12.85
N VAL A 83 -11.63 -38.11 -12.42
CA VAL A 83 -12.67 -38.69 -13.26
C VAL A 83 -13.77 -37.65 -13.38
N SER A 84 -14.20 -37.36 -14.61
CA SER A 84 -15.30 -36.41 -14.83
C SER A 84 -16.62 -36.94 -14.30
N ASP A 85 -17.62 -36.07 -14.18
CA ASP A 85 -19.03 -36.42 -13.98
C ASP A 85 -19.59 -37.43 -15.01
N ARG A 86 -18.88 -37.62 -16.13
CA ARG A 86 -19.21 -38.55 -17.23
C ARG A 86 -18.37 -39.82 -17.25
N GLY A 87 -17.49 -40.02 -16.26
CA GLY A 87 -16.61 -41.19 -16.19
C GLY A 87 -15.34 -41.09 -17.05
N GLU A 88 -15.02 -39.90 -17.58
CA GLU A 88 -13.85 -39.70 -18.43
C GLU A 88 -12.61 -39.38 -17.59
N ALA A 89 -11.46 -39.98 -17.93
CA ALA A 89 -10.21 -39.68 -17.25
C ALA A 89 -9.69 -38.29 -17.65
N ILE A 90 -9.43 -37.44 -16.65
CA ILE A 90 -8.88 -36.09 -16.78
C ILE A 90 -7.55 -36.02 -16.03
N GLU A 91 -6.49 -35.57 -16.69
CA GLU A 91 -5.21 -35.25 -16.05
C GLU A 91 -4.97 -33.74 -16.13
N VAL A 92 -4.82 -33.07 -14.99
CA VAL A 92 -4.50 -31.64 -14.94
C VAL A 92 -3.01 -31.44 -15.18
N ILE A 93 -2.67 -30.77 -16.29
CA ILE A 93 -1.28 -30.45 -16.66
C ILE A 93 -0.89 -29.07 -16.13
N ASP A 94 -1.81 -28.10 -16.24
CA ASP A 94 -1.63 -26.72 -15.80
C ASP A 94 -2.98 -26.18 -15.32
N VAL A 95 -3.01 -25.62 -14.11
CA VAL A 95 -4.24 -25.05 -13.50
C VAL A 95 -4.64 -23.69 -14.09
N GLY A 96 -3.76 -23.08 -14.88
CA GLY A 96 -3.96 -21.79 -15.51
C GLY A 96 -3.65 -20.60 -14.59
N VAL A 97 -3.96 -19.41 -15.09
CA VAL A 97 -3.71 -18.13 -14.40
C VAL A 97 -4.99 -17.62 -13.75
N HIS A 98 -4.98 -17.49 -12.44
CA HIS A 98 -6.13 -16.99 -11.66
C HIS A 98 -6.48 -15.54 -12.07
N ASN A 99 -7.71 -15.34 -12.50
CA ASN A 99 -8.32 -14.06 -12.80
C ASN A 99 -8.78 -13.33 -11.52
N LEU A 100 -7.95 -12.41 -11.02
CA LEU A 100 -8.25 -11.66 -9.78
C LEU A 100 -8.83 -10.26 -10.02
N LEU A 101 -8.79 -9.77 -11.27
CA LEU A 101 -8.99 -8.35 -11.58
C LEU A 101 -10.09 -8.09 -12.61
N HIS A 102 -10.48 -9.09 -13.39
CA HIS A 102 -11.38 -8.93 -14.52
C HIS A 102 -12.63 -9.78 -14.34
N ALA A 103 -13.74 -9.37 -14.97
CA ALA A 103 -14.91 -10.22 -15.09
C ALA A 103 -14.62 -11.41 -16.02
N GLY A 104 -15.41 -12.48 -15.89
CA GLY A 104 -15.26 -13.71 -16.64
C GLY A 104 -14.70 -14.86 -15.79
N PRO A 105 -14.23 -15.94 -16.43
CA PRO A 105 -13.87 -17.17 -15.74
C PRO A 105 -12.77 -17.01 -14.69
N ASP A 106 -12.78 -17.91 -13.70
CA ASP A 106 -11.86 -17.85 -12.56
C ASP A 106 -10.39 -18.08 -12.93
N PHE A 107 -10.10 -18.98 -13.88
CA PHE A 107 -8.74 -19.26 -14.33
C PHE A 107 -8.65 -19.27 -15.85
N PHE A 108 -7.66 -18.56 -16.39
CA PHE A 108 -7.39 -18.50 -17.82
C PHE A 108 -6.30 -19.50 -18.24
N ASN A 109 -6.46 -20.08 -19.44
CA ASN A 109 -5.44 -20.88 -20.12
C ASN A 109 -4.93 -22.11 -19.32
N ALA A 110 -5.81 -22.77 -18.56
CA ALA A 110 -5.52 -24.08 -17.99
C ALA A 110 -5.34 -25.12 -19.09
N LYS A 111 -4.59 -26.19 -18.78
CA LYS A 111 -4.33 -27.31 -19.68
C LYS A 111 -4.62 -28.63 -19.00
N PHE A 112 -5.33 -29.51 -19.66
CA PHE A 112 -5.60 -30.86 -19.16
C PHE A 112 -5.65 -31.86 -20.30
N ARG A 113 -5.38 -33.12 -19.98
CA ARG A 113 -5.57 -34.24 -20.90
C ARG A 113 -6.91 -34.89 -20.61
N LEU A 114 -7.76 -34.97 -21.64
CA LEU A 114 -9.05 -35.65 -21.61
C LEU A 114 -9.09 -36.64 -22.77
N ALA A 115 -9.32 -37.92 -22.47
CA ALA A 115 -9.35 -39.00 -23.47
C ALA A 115 -8.11 -39.04 -24.41
N GLY A 116 -6.92 -38.71 -23.88
CA GLY A 116 -5.66 -38.69 -24.62
C GLY A 116 -5.35 -37.39 -25.37
N MET A 117 -6.32 -36.49 -25.54
CA MET A 117 -6.13 -35.18 -26.17
C MET A 117 -5.83 -34.10 -25.14
N VAL A 118 -4.93 -33.16 -25.46
CA VAL A 118 -4.65 -32.00 -24.62
C VAL A 118 -5.62 -30.89 -24.98
N TRP A 119 -6.38 -30.44 -23.99
CA TRP A 119 -7.27 -29.30 -24.06
C TRP A 119 -6.61 -28.08 -23.42
N ALA A 120 -6.90 -26.90 -23.95
CA ALA A 120 -6.51 -25.62 -23.38
C ALA A 120 -7.71 -24.67 -23.35
N GLY A 121 -7.94 -24.01 -22.22
CA GLY A 121 -9.02 -23.04 -22.09
C GLY A 121 -9.22 -22.58 -20.65
N ASN A 122 -10.40 -22.04 -20.36
CA ASN A 122 -10.69 -21.47 -19.05
C ASN A 122 -11.30 -22.50 -18.09
N VAL A 123 -11.12 -22.26 -16.80
CA VAL A 123 -11.71 -23.08 -15.73
C VAL A 123 -12.55 -22.18 -14.85
N GLU A 124 -13.74 -22.67 -14.49
CA GLU A 124 -14.64 -22.03 -13.54
C GLU A 124 -14.77 -22.90 -12.29
N LEU A 125 -14.85 -22.27 -11.12
CA LEU A 125 -14.91 -22.95 -9.83
C LEU A 125 -16.17 -22.56 -9.07
N HIS A 126 -16.89 -23.55 -8.56
CA HIS A 126 -18.01 -23.30 -7.63
C HIS A 126 -18.05 -24.33 -6.51
N LEU A 127 -18.83 -24.06 -5.46
CA LEU A 127 -19.13 -25.12 -4.50
C LEU A 127 -20.02 -26.19 -5.11
N LYS A 128 -21.03 -25.80 -5.91
CA LYS A 128 -21.99 -26.71 -6.53
C LYS A 128 -22.13 -26.48 -8.04
N SER A 129 -22.50 -27.51 -8.79
CA SER A 129 -22.80 -27.38 -10.22
C SER A 129 -23.91 -26.35 -10.50
N SER A 130 -24.93 -26.32 -9.65
CA SER A 130 -26.09 -25.42 -9.75
C SER A 130 -25.74 -23.94 -9.60
N ASP A 131 -24.57 -23.61 -9.05
CA ASP A 131 -24.10 -22.23 -8.91
C ASP A 131 -23.79 -21.61 -10.28
N TRP A 132 -23.43 -22.42 -11.29
CA TRP A 132 -23.27 -22.00 -12.69
C TRP A 132 -24.48 -21.20 -13.21
N TYR A 133 -25.68 -21.71 -12.96
CA TYR A 133 -26.94 -21.09 -13.38
C TYR A 133 -27.37 -19.95 -12.44
N ARG A 134 -27.03 -20.06 -11.15
CA ARG A 134 -27.30 -19.00 -10.17
C ARG A 134 -26.53 -17.72 -10.51
N HIS A 135 -25.31 -17.87 -11.02
CA HIS A 135 -24.46 -16.76 -11.45
C HIS A 135 -24.71 -16.31 -12.90
N HIS A 136 -25.64 -16.96 -13.60
CA HIS A 136 -26.02 -16.66 -15.00
C HIS A 136 -24.90 -16.86 -16.02
N HIS A 137 -23.92 -17.72 -15.71
CA HIS A 137 -22.83 -18.06 -16.63
C HIS A 137 -23.32 -18.80 -17.88
N ASP A 138 -24.47 -19.47 -17.77
CA ASP A 138 -25.19 -20.08 -18.88
C ASP A 138 -25.70 -19.07 -19.91
N GLN A 139 -25.72 -17.77 -19.58
CA GLN A 139 -26.21 -16.69 -20.45
C GLN A 139 -25.11 -15.75 -20.90
N ASP A 140 -23.90 -15.88 -20.33
CA ASP A 140 -22.79 -14.98 -20.59
C ASP A 140 -21.79 -15.58 -21.60
N PRO A 141 -21.61 -14.96 -22.78
CA PRO A 141 -20.67 -15.46 -23.79
C PRO A 141 -19.21 -15.47 -23.33
N ALA A 142 -18.83 -14.74 -22.28
CA ALA A 142 -17.49 -14.79 -21.69
C ALA A 142 -17.12 -16.19 -21.18
N TYR A 143 -18.11 -17.03 -20.88
CA TYR A 143 -17.94 -18.37 -20.33
C TYR A 143 -17.95 -19.48 -21.39
N ASN A 144 -18.18 -19.16 -22.68
CA ASN A 144 -18.16 -20.16 -23.77
C ASN A 144 -16.78 -20.85 -23.93
N ASN A 145 -15.70 -20.16 -23.53
CA ASN A 145 -14.34 -20.70 -23.54
C ASN A 145 -13.98 -21.50 -22.26
N VAL A 146 -14.93 -21.70 -21.33
CA VAL A 146 -14.74 -22.61 -20.20
C VAL A 146 -14.71 -24.04 -20.73
N VAL A 147 -13.67 -24.77 -20.37
CA VAL A 147 -13.40 -26.14 -20.82
C VAL A 147 -13.47 -27.15 -19.68
N LEU A 148 -13.48 -26.70 -18.43
CA LEU A 148 -13.58 -27.52 -17.25
C LEU A 148 -14.32 -26.75 -16.15
N HIS A 149 -15.26 -27.40 -15.48
CA HIS A 149 -15.91 -26.87 -14.28
C HIS A 149 -15.42 -27.65 -13.05
N VAL A 150 -14.84 -26.95 -12.09
CA VAL A 150 -14.29 -27.56 -10.88
C VAL A 150 -15.25 -27.29 -9.74
N VAL A 151 -15.79 -28.34 -9.12
CA VAL A 151 -16.78 -28.20 -8.05
C VAL A 151 -16.38 -28.95 -6.79
N ALA A 152 -16.91 -28.53 -5.63
CA ALA A 152 -16.82 -29.33 -4.41
C ALA A 152 -17.87 -30.46 -4.38
N GLU A 153 -19.03 -30.24 -5.02
CA GLU A 153 -20.14 -31.18 -5.12
C GLU A 153 -20.80 -31.08 -6.51
N VAL A 154 -20.96 -32.20 -7.20
CA VAL A 154 -21.73 -32.25 -8.46
C VAL A 154 -23.20 -32.46 -8.11
N ASP A 155 -24.06 -31.51 -8.48
CA ASP A 155 -25.52 -31.56 -8.24
C ASP A 155 -26.36 -31.32 -9.52
N GLY A 156 -25.73 -31.22 -10.69
CA GLY A 156 -26.41 -31.08 -11.97
C GLY A 156 -25.44 -30.96 -13.14
N ASP A 157 -25.97 -31.05 -14.37
CA ASP A 157 -25.21 -30.80 -15.60
C ASP A 157 -25.06 -29.29 -15.84
N VAL A 158 -23.94 -28.88 -16.42
CA VAL A 158 -23.68 -27.47 -16.77
C VAL A 158 -23.50 -27.27 -18.27
N ARG A 159 -24.10 -26.20 -18.80
CA ARG A 159 -24.02 -25.79 -20.21
C ARG A 159 -23.75 -24.31 -20.34
N THR A 160 -22.89 -23.96 -21.28
CA THR A 160 -22.62 -22.57 -21.70
C THR A 160 -23.78 -22.02 -22.53
N GLN A 161 -23.71 -20.71 -22.80
CA GLN A 161 -24.66 -20.00 -23.64
C GLN A 161 -24.76 -20.58 -25.06
N ASP A 162 -23.65 -21.03 -25.65
CA ASP A 162 -23.62 -21.68 -26.97
C ASP A 162 -24.05 -23.16 -26.94
N GLY A 163 -24.49 -23.67 -25.79
CA GLY A 163 -25.00 -25.03 -25.62
C GLY A 163 -23.91 -26.10 -25.41
N LYS A 164 -22.63 -25.70 -25.34
CA LYS A 164 -21.53 -26.61 -25.02
C LYS A 164 -21.69 -27.15 -23.60
N SER A 165 -21.62 -28.47 -23.50
CA SER A 165 -21.69 -29.19 -22.23
C SER A 165 -20.29 -29.29 -21.63
N ILE A 166 -20.08 -28.78 -20.41
CA ILE A 166 -18.74 -28.69 -19.80
C ILE A 166 -18.51 -29.93 -18.90
N PRO A 167 -17.35 -30.62 -19.03
CA PRO A 167 -17.00 -31.68 -18.09
C PRO A 167 -16.73 -31.11 -16.71
N GLN A 168 -17.16 -31.83 -15.67
CA GLN A 168 -17.01 -31.40 -14.28
C GLN A 168 -16.07 -32.34 -13.54
N ILE A 169 -15.22 -31.79 -12.66
CA ILE A 169 -14.43 -32.59 -11.72
C ILE A 169 -14.70 -32.16 -10.29
N VAL A 170 -14.64 -33.13 -9.38
CA VAL A 170 -14.77 -32.88 -7.94
C VAL A 170 -13.39 -32.67 -7.35
N VAL A 171 -13.16 -31.48 -6.78
CA VAL A 171 -11.95 -31.17 -6.02
C VAL A 171 -12.34 -30.98 -4.54
N PRO A 172 -12.06 -31.97 -3.68
CA PRO A 172 -12.40 -31.86 -2.27
C PRO A 172 -11.49 -30.85 -1.58
N ILE A 173 -12.07 -30.00 -0.73
CA ILE A 173 -11.30 -29.15 0.19
C ILE A 173 -10.80 -30.03 1.34
N PRO A 174 -9.48 -30.14 1.58
CA PRO A 174 -8.96 -30.92 2.70
C PRO A 174 -9.57 -30.49 4.04
N PRO A 175 -10.09 -31.41 4.88
CA PRO A 175 -10.79 -31.04 6.12
C PRO A 175 -9.96 -30.19 7.07
N GLN A 176 -8.67 -30.51 7.23
CA GLN A 176 -7.76 -29.73 8.07
C GLN A 176 -7.55 -28.31 7.53
N LEU A 177 -7.44 -28.15 6.21
CA LEU A 177 -7.28 -26.86 5.57
C LEU A 177 -8.52 -25.99 5.78
N ARG A 178 -9.71 -26.58 5.64
CA ARG A 178 -10.99 -25.93 5.94
C ARG A 178 -11.04 -25.44 7.39
N ALA A 179 -10.76 -26.34 8.34
CA ALA A 179 -10.78 -26.01 9.76
C ALA A 179 -9.78 -24.88 10.11
N ASN A 180 -8.56 -24.94 9.58
CA ASN A 180 -7.55 -23.90 9.77
C ASN A 180 -8.00 -22.55 9.19
N TYR A 181 -8.64 -22.55 8.01
CA TYR A 181 -9.12 -21.33 7.38
C TYR A 181 -10.28 -20.71 8.16
N GLU A 182 -11.26 -21.53 8.55
CA GLU A 182 -12.41 -21.09 9.36
C GLU A 182 -11.96 -20.51 10.70
N GLU A 183 -11.01 -21.17 11.39
CA GLU A 183 -10.40 -20.64 12.63
C GLU A 183 -9.74 -19.28 12.37
N LEU A 184 -8.95 -19.17 11.30
CA LEU A 184 -8.19 -17.96 10.99
C LEU A 184 -9.08 -16.75 10.67
N ILE A 185 -10.17 -16.95 9.92
CA ILE A 185 -11.08 -15.85 9.55
C ILE A 185 -12.07 -15.50 10.66
N ALA A 186 -12.33 -16.43 11.60
CA ALA A 186 -13.17 -16.20 12.77
C ALA A 186 -12.41 -15.46 13.90
N GLU A 187 -11.07 -15.48 13.90
CA GLU A 187 -10.26 -14.85 14.94
C GLU A 187 -10.50 -13.33 15.03
N GLU A 188 -10.84 -12.87 16.23
CA GLU A 188 -11.05 -11.45 16.54
C GLU A 188 -9.77 -10.74 17.00
N THR A 189 -8.80 -11.51 17.53
CA THR A 189 -7.51 -11.00 17.99
C THR A 189 -6.65 -10.57 16.80
N TYR A 190 -6.05 -9.39 16.90
CA TYR A 190 -5.13 -8.89 15.89
C TYR A 190 -3.64 -9.09 16.27
N PRO A 191 -2.79 -9.61 15.36
CA PRO A 191 -3.13 -10.17 14.03
C PRO A 191 -3.79 -11.55 14.11
N PRO A 192 -4.69 -11.91 13.18
CA PRO A 192 -5.45 -13.17 13.26
C PRO A 192 -4.53 -14.41 13.23
N CYS A 193 -3.40 -14.31 12.52
CA CYS A 193 -2.42 -15.37 12.44
C CYS A 193 -1.43 -15.42 13.62
N TYR A 194 -1.62 -14.65 14.71
CA TYR A 194 -0.62 -14.50 15.78
C TYR A 194 -0.07 -15.82 16.34
N ARG A 195 -0.88 -16.89 16.38
CA ARG A 195 -0.51 -18.19 16.95
C ARG A 195 0.69 -18.85 16.26
N ILE A 196 0.84 -18.67 14.94
CA ILE A 196 1.91 -19.32 14.17
C ILE A 196 3.14 -18.44 14.00
N ILE A 197 3.02 -17.13 14.26
CA ILE A 197 4.09 -16.16 13.99
C ILE A 197 5.41 -16.50 14.69
N PRO A 198 5.44 -16.95 15.96
CA PRO A 198 6.69 -17.35 16.61
C PRO A 198 7.43 -18.48 15.91
N ASP A 199 6.70 -19.35 15.20
CA ASP A 199 7.24 -20.53 14.53
C ASP A 199 7.55 -20.30 13.04
N VAL A 200 7.19 -19.14 12.49
CA VAL A 200 7.48 -18.83 11.07
C VAL A 200 8.98 -18.65 10.89
N PRO A 201 9.61 -19.39 9.96
CA PRO A 201 11.03 -19.22 9.65
C PRO A 201 11.36 -17.77 9.31
N SER A 202 12.46 -17.27 9.88
CA SER A 202 12.88 -15.87 9.70
C SER A 202 13.01 -15.49 8.22
N LEU A 203 13.47 -16.40 7.35
CA LEU A 203 13.56 -16.17 5.90
C LEU A 203 12.19 -15.81 5.29
N ILE A 204 11.11 -16.50 5.67
CA ILE A 204 9.75 -16.24 5.19
C ILE A 204 9.27 -14.87 5.68
N VAL A 205 9.54 -14.54 6.95
CA VAL A 205 9.22 -13.22 7.52
C VAL A 205 9.91 -12.12 6.70
N HIS A 206 11.22 -12.22 6.48
CA HIS A 206 11.97 -11.20 5.73
C HIS A 206 11.45 -11.06 4.29
N GLN A 207 11.26 -12.17 3.56
CA GLN A 207 10.76 -12.13 2.18
C GLN A 207 9.39 -11.45 2.09
N TRP A 208 8.48 -11.79 3.02
CA TRP A 208 7.15 -11.21 3.02
C TRP A 208 7.17 -9.72 3.37
N MET A 209 7.96 -9.33 4.37
CA MET A 209 8.13 -7.94 4.79
C MET A 209 8.76 -7.08 3.69
N SER A 210 9.77 -7.59 2.97
CA SER A 210 10.34 -6.91 1.81
C SER A 210 9.30 -6.67 0.72
N ARG A 211 8.52 -7.70 0.37
CA ARG A 211 7.45 -7.58 -0.63
C ARG A 211 6.40 -6.53 -0.23
N LEU A 212 5.92 -6.58 1.01
CA LEU A 212 4.93 -5.63 1.53
C LEU A 212 5.46 -4.19 1.57
N THR A 213 6.76 -4.01 1.84
CA THR A 213 7.42 -2.70 1.76
C THR A 213 7.33 -2.13 0.35
N ILE A 214 7.66 -2.94 -0.66
CA ILE A 214 7.58 -2.52 -2.07
C ILE A 214 6.13 -2.23 -2.47
N GLU A 215 5.18 -3.12 -2.18
CA GLU A 215 3.75 -2.90 -2.47
C GLU A 215 3.24 -1.56 -1.88
N ARG A 216 3.71 -1.20 -0.69
CA ARG A 216 3.35 0.07 -0.05
C ARG A 216 3.96 1.28 -0.73
N ILE A 217 5.22 1.20 -1.14
CA ILE A 217 5.89 2.28 -1.87
C ILE A 217 5.23 2.48 -3.23
N GLU A 218 4.86 1.39 -3.92
CA GLU A 218 4.14 1.43 -5.19
C GLU A 218 2.77 2.10 -5.03
N ALA A 219 2.01 1.73 -3.98
CA ALA A 219 0.72 2.38 -3.71
C ALA A 219 0.86 3.90 -3.46
N LYS A 220 1.91 4.33 -2.77
CA LYS A 220 2.20 5.76 -2.55
C LYS A 220 2.69 6.46 -3.82
N THR A 221 3.52 5.79 -4.61
CA THR A 221 4.03 6.27 -5.90
C THR A 221 2.91 6.44 -6.91
N ALA A 222 1.96 5.51 -6.97
CA ALA A 222 0.78 5.62 -7.80
C ALA A 222 -0.08 6.85 -7.44
N ARG A 223 -0.11 7.23 -6.16
CA ARG A 223 -0.76 8.48 -5.74
C ARG A 223 0.01 9.72 -6.22
N ILE A 224 1.33 9.72 -6.17
CA ILE A 224 2.15 10.81 -6.73
C ILE A 224 1.93 10.92 -8.25
N GLN A 225 1.86 9.79 -8.95
CA GLN A 225 1.56 9.79 -10.38
C GLN A 225 0.21 10.46 -10.66
N ARG A 226 -0.84 10.16 -9.87
CA ARG A 226 -2.13 10.85 -9.99
C ARG A 226 -2.02 12.36 -9.78
N TYR A 227 -1.18 12.83 -8.86
CA TYR A 227 -0.95 14.27 -8.71
C TYR A 227 -0.25 14.85 -9.94
N LEU A 228 0.77 14.18 -10.48
CA LEU A 228 1.44 14.62 -11.71
C LEU A 228 0.47 14.72 -12.88
N ASP A 229 -0.41 13.73 -13.05
CA ASP A 229 -1.43 13.74 -14.10
C ASP A 229 -2.38 14.95 -13.93
N GLN A 230 -2.74 15.30 -12.69
CA GLN A 230 -3.59 16.47 -12.38
C GLN A 230 -2.85 17.81 -12.52
N THR A 231 -1.53 17.82 -12.36
CA THR A 231 -0.70 19.04 -12.38
C THR A 231 0.04 19.23 -13.70
N GLY A 232 -0.33 18.49 -14.75
CA GLY A 232 0.29 18.61 -16.07
C GLY A 232 1.77 18.19 -16.11
N GLY A 233 2.19 17.30 -15.21
CA GLY A 233 3.57 16.83 -15.08
C GLY A 233 4.47 17.70 -14.22
N ASP A 234 3.93 18.70 -13.50
CA ASP A 234 4.70 19.55 -12.60
C ASP A 234 5.06 18.80 -11.30
N TRP A 235 6.35 18.44 -11.17
CA TRP A 235 6.90 17.75 -10.03
C TRP A 235 7.00 18.60 -8.75
N GLU A 236 7.23 19.91 -8.87
CA GLU A 236 7.22 20.82 -7.71
C GLU A 236 5.81 20.91 -7.12
N ARG A 237 4.80 20.95 -7.99
CA ARG A 237 3.39 20.91 -7.59
C ARG A 237 3.02 19.60 -6.92
N ALA A 238 3.38 18.47 -7.53
CA ALA A 238 3.14 17.14 -6.97
C ALA A 238 3.88 16.94 -5.63
N PHE A 239 5.10 17.50 -5.50
CA PHE A 239 5.84 17.53 -4.26
C PHE A 239 5.09 18.31 -3.17
N PHE A 240 4.65 19.53 -3.47
CA PHE A 240 3.92 20.36 -2.52
C PHE A 240 2.65 19.66 -2.01
N ILE A 241 1.85 19.07 -2.91
CA ILE A 241 0.64 18.32 -2.54
C ILE A 241 0.99 17.12 -1.66
N THR A 242 2.03 16.36 -2.04
CA THR A 242 2.49 15.19 -1.27
C THR A 242 2.95 15.60 0.12
N LEU A 243 3.73 16.68 0.23
CA LEU A 243 4.21 17.20 1.50
C LEU A 243 3.04 17.68 2.38
N ALA A 244 2.15 18.51 1.82
CA ALA A 244 0.99 19.04 2.53
C ALA A 244 0.12 17.91 3.11
N ARG A 245 -0.23 16.89 2.31
CA ARG A 245 -0.96 15.71 2.79
C ARG A 245 -0.34 15.11 4.05
N ASN A 246 0.99 15.05 4.11
CA ASN A 246 1.71 14.44 5.22
C ASN A 246 1.85 15.36 6.45
N PHE A 247 1.66 16.68 6.30
CA PHE A 247 1.45 17.59 7.44
C PHE A 247 0.12 17.35 8.17
N GLY A 248 -0.82 16.65 7.53
CA GLY A 248 -2.06 16.19 8.16
C GLY A 248 -1.91 15.01 9.10
N PHE A 249 -0.73 14.35 9.15
CA PHE A 249 -0.39 13.22 10.02
C PHE A 249 -1.52 12.19 10.21
N GLY A 250 -2.13 11.78 9.09
CA GLY A 250 -3.23 10.81 9.04
C GLY A 250 -4.61 11.44 9.22
N THR A 251 -4.87 12.11 10.36
CA THR A 251 -6.23 12.59 10.70
C THR A 251 -6.77 13.62 9.71
N ASN A 252 -5.91 14.57 9.32
CA ASN A 252 -6.24 15.65 8.37
C ASN A 252 -5.54 15.45 7.02
N ALA A 253 -5.03 14.25 6.72
CA ALA A 253 -4.25 14.03 5.49
C ALA A 253 -5.05 14.39 4.23
N ASP A 254 -6.30 13.91 4.12
CA ASP A 254 -7.17 14.21 2.98
C ASP A 254 -7.57 15.69 2.92
N ALA A 255 -7.78 16.34 4.07
CA ALA A 255 -8.08 17.77 4.15
C ALA A 255 -6.91 18.62 3.63
N PHE A 256 -5.68 18.29 4.04
CA PHE A 256 -4.48 18.96 3.52
C PHE A 256 -4.24 18.69 2.04
N GLU A 257 -4.54 17.49 1.54
CA GLU A 257 -4.46 17.20 0.09
C GLU A 257 -5.45 18.06 -0.69
N GLN A 258 -6.72 18.08 -0.29
CA GLN A 258 -7.76 18.88 -0.94
C GLN A 258 -7.40 20.37 -0.93
N TRP A 259 -6.93 20.88 0.22
CA TRP A 259 -6.43 22.24 0.35
C TRP A 259 -5.25 22.52 -0.60
N ALA A 260 -4.24 21.65 -0.61
CA ALA A 260 -3.05 21.86 -1.42
C ALA A 260 -3.36 21.85 -2.92
N LEU A 261 -4.31 21.03 -3.36
CA LEU A 261 -4.79 20.99 -4.75
C LEU A 261 -5.37 22.35 -5.21
N THR A 262 -5.85 23.20 -4.30
CA THR A 262 -6.35 24.54 -4.65
C THR A 262 -5.27 25.62 -4.83
N ILE A 263 -4.01 25.35 -4.48
CA ILE A 263 -2.96 26.38 -4.37
C ILE A 263 -1.97 26.31 -5.53
N GLU A 264 -2.03 27.21 -6.51
CA GLU A 264 -0.97 27.28 -7.51
C GLU A 264 0.29 27.97 -6.94
N PRO A 265 1.47 27.29 -6.89
CA PRO A 265 2.68 27.85 -6.28
C PRO A 265 3.16 29.13 -6.94
N SER A 266 2.82 29.36 -8.21
CA SER A 266 3.12 30.60 -8.94
C SER A 266 2.34 31.81 -8.41
N GLN A 267 1.13 31.60 -7.87
CA GLN A 267 0.30 32.66 -7.29
C GLN A 267 0.85 33.12 -5.93
N VAL A 268 1.29 32.17 -5.10
CA VAL A 268 1.88 32.47 -3.78
C VAL A 268 3.36 32.89 -3.90
N GLY A 269 4.04 32.45 -4.96
CA GLY A 269 5.45 32.74 -5.24
C GLY A 269 5.83 34.22 -5.19
N LYS A 270 4.93 35.09 -5.68
CA LYS A 270 5.12 36.56 -5.74
C LYS A 270 5.03 37.24 -4.37
N HIS A 271 4.57 36.52 -3.35
CA HIS A 271 4.34 37.02 -2.00
C HIS A 271 5.26 36.37 -0.97
N ARG A 272 6.19 35.51 -1.40
CA ARG A 272 7.08 34.72 -0.53
C ARG A 272 7.94 35.54 0.41
N ASP A 273 8.20 36.80 0.08
CA ASP A 273 9.04 37.69 0.91
C ASP A 273 8.24 38.34 2.06
N ASN A 274 6.92 38.13 2.12
CA ASN A 274 6.06 38.59 3.19
C ASN A 274 5.35 37.40 3.86
N PRO A 275 5.85 36.90 5.02
CA PRO A 275 5.25 35.77 5.73
C PRO A 275 3.76 35.96 6.04
N PHE A 276 3.34 37.19 6.33
CA PHE A 276 1.95 37.52 6.65
C PHE A 276 1.02 37.31 5.44
N GLN A 277 1.45 37.68 4.23
CA GLN A 277 0.66 37.45 3.01
C GLN A 277 0.55 35.97 2.66
N VAL A 278 1.64 35.21 2.83
CA VAL A 278 1.61 33.75 2.62
C VAL A 278 0.69 33.09 3.64
N GLU A 279 0.72 33.53 4.90
CA GLU A 279 -0.18 33.03 5.94
C GLU A 279 -1.64 33.35 5.63
N ALA A 280 -1.94 34.58 5.19
CA ALA A 280 -3.28 34.98 4.76
C ALA A 280 -3.78 34.12 3.60
N PHE A 281 -2.92 33.86 2.60
CA PHE A 281 -3.24 32.97 1.48
C PHE A 281 -3.54 31.55 1.96
N PHE A 282 -2.66 30.96 2.76
CA PHE A 282 -2.76 29.56 3.20
C PHE A 282 -3.97 29.33 4.10
N MET A 283 -4.16 30.18 5.12
CA MET A 283 -5.30 30.11 6.04
C MET A 283 -6.61 30.44 5.33
N GLY A 284 -6.58 31.41 4.41
CA GLY A 284 -7.74 31.77 3.60
C GLY A 284 -8.18 30.65 2.68
N GLN A 285 -7.26 30.06 1.90
CA GLN A 285 -7.56 28.90 1.06
C GLN A 285 -8.01 27.68 1.85
N ALA A 286 -7.62 27.56 3.13
CA ALA A 286 -8.13 26.54 4.04
C ALA A 286 -9.58 26.81 4.51
N GLY A 287 -10.21 27.92 4.10
CA GLY A 287 -11.53 28.32 4.60
C GLY A 287 -11.52 28.75 6.06
N LEU A 288 -10.34 28.96 6.66
CA LEU A 288 -10.20 29.30 8.08
C LEU A 288 -10.37 30.80 8.36
N LEU A 289 -10.57 31.63 7.33
CA LEU A 289 -10.78 33.08 7.44
C LEU A 289 -12.21 33.52 7.06
N GLU A 290 -13.10 32.57 6.79
CA GLU A 290 -14.53 32.85 6.56
C GLU A 290 -15.20 33.31 7.88
N THR A 291 -16.27 34.10 7.77
CA THR A 291 -16.88 34.83 8.91
C THR A 291 -17.48 33.92 9.99
N ASP A 292 -17.90 32.72 9.63
CA ASP A 292 -18.49 31.70 10.50
C ASP A 292 -17.49 30.59 10.89
N ALA A 293 -16.22 30.70 10.46
CA ALA A 293 -15.20 29.68 10.73
C ALA A 293 -14.78 29.60 12.21
N TRP A 294 -15.00 30.68 12.96
CA TRP A 294 -14.64 30.85 14.37
C TRP A 294 -15.69 31.69 15.11
N LYS A 295 -15.80 31.48 16.42
CA LYS A 295 -16.68 32.29 17.27
C LYS A 295 -16.22 33.75 17.30
N GLU A 296 -17.13 34.67 17.60
CA GLU A 296 -16.82 36.11 17.60
C GLU A 296 -15.66 36.46 18.55
N GLU A 297 -15.58 35.79 19.72
CA GLU A 297 -14.51 36.02 20.70
C GLU A 297 -13.13 35.54 20.20
N GLN A 298 -13.11 34.64 19.22
CA GLN A 298 -11.90 34.11 18.59
C GLN A 298 -11.43 34.96 17.39
N GLN A 299 -12.24 35.93 16.93
CA GLN A 299 -11.90 36.81 15.80
C GLN A 299 -11.12 38.04 16.26
N ASP A 300 -9.91 37.81 16.78
CA ASP A 300 -9.00 38.87 17.25
C ASP A 300 -8.46 39.76 16.11
N ASP A 301 -7.64 40.75 16.47
CA ASP A 301 -7.08 41.71 15.50
C ASP A 301 -6.19 41.04 14.46
N TYR A 302 -5.51 39.96 14.82
CA TYR A 302 -4.66 39.22 13.89
C TYR A 302 -5.51 38.47 12.85
N PHE A 303 -6.58 37.79 13.28
CA PHE A 303 -7.57 37.18 12.40
C PHE A 303 -8.17 38.20 11.42
N LYS A 304 -8.63 39.36 11.93
CA LYS A 304 -9.24 40.41 11.12
C LYS A 304 -8.28 40.93 10.03
N ARG A 305 -7.01 41.10 10.37
CA ARG A 305 -5.97 41.52 9.41
C ARG A 305 -5.73 40.46 8.34
N LEU A 306 -5.60 39.18 8.72
CA LEU A 306 -5.42 38.09 7.75
C LEU A 306 -6.61 37.99 6.80
N ARG A 307 -7.84 38.13 7.32
CA ARG A 307 -9.07 38.10 6.52
C ARG A 307 -9.10 39.24 5.49
N ALA A 308 -8.74 40.46 5.90
CA ALA A 308 -8.69 41.60 4.99
C ALA A 308 -7.67 41.39 3.86
N GLU A 309 -6.47 40.90 4.19
CA GLU A 309 -5.44 40.58 3.21
C GLU A 309 -5.89 39.45 2.27
N TYR A 310 -6.49 38.38 2.81
CA TYR A 310 -6.99 37.28 2.00
C TYR A 310 -8.14 37.72 1.07
N ALA A 311 -9.02 38.62 1.49
CA ALA A 311 -10.08 39.16 0.63
C ALA A 311 -9.50 39.85 -0.62
N PHE A 312 -8.40 40.60 -0.46
CA PHE A 312 -7.66 41.17 -1.58
C PHE A 312 -7.06 40.08 -2.49
N LEU A 313 -6.37 39.08 -1.91
CA LEU A 313 -5.75 37.98 -2.66
C LEU A 313 -6.78 37.11 -3.39
N LYS A 314 -7.92 36.83 -2.76
CA LYS A 314 -9.05 36.06 -3.30
C LYS A 314 -9.58 36.70 -4.58
N ASN A 315 -9.80 38.01 -4.55
CA ASN A 315 -10.23 38.77 -5.73
C ASN A 315 -9.13 38.85 -6.80
N LYS A 316 -7.88 39.07 -6.40
CA LYS A 316 -6.74 39.22 -7.33
C LYS A 316 -6.46 37.95 -8.15
N PHE A 317 -6.67 36.78 -7.57
CA PHE A 317 -6.29 35.49 -8.17
C PHE A 317 -7.48 34.55 -8.44
N ASP A 318 -8.72 35.04 -8.31
CA ASP A 318 -9.96 34.23 -8.41
C ASP A 318 -9.92 32.96 -7.54
N LEU A 319 -9.51 33.13 -6.28
CA LEU A 319 -9.27 31.99 -5.39
C LEU A 319 -10.57 31.41 -4.85
N LYS A 320 -10.63 30.08 -4.81
CA LYS A 320 -11.76 29.32 -4.27
C LYS A 320 -11.28 28.52 -3.06
N PRO A 321 -11.63 28.92 -1.83
CA PRO A 321 -11.22 28.20 -0.63
C PRO A 321 -11.95 26.88 -0.50
N VAL A 322 -11.36 25.94 0.24
CA VAL A 322 -12.05 24.72 0.66
C VAL A 322 -13.01 25.01 1.82
N ASP A 323 -13.99 24.13 2.04
CA ASP A 323 -14.90 24.25 3.19
C ASP A 323 -14.14 23.99 4.51
N ARG A 324 -14.30 24.90 5.48
CA ARG A 324 -13.79 24.80 6.84
C ARG A 324 -14.08 23.45 7.52
N LYS A 325 -15.21 22.80 7.20
CA LYS A 325 -15.70 21.57 7.84
C LYS A 325 -14.85 20.34 7.52
N ILE A 326 -14.02 20.37 6.47
CA ILE A 326 -13.12 19.25 6.17
C ILE A 326 -12.02 19.10 7.23
N TRP A 327 -11.72 20.18 7.96
CA TRP A 327 -10.69 20.22 8.99
C TRP A 327 -11.19 19.68 10.32
N LYS A 328 -10.54 18.62 10.80
CA LYS A 328 -10.81 18.01 12.10
C LYS A 328 -9.92 18.65 13.16
N PHE A 329 -10.54 19.10 14.26
CA PHE A 329 -9.88 19.61 15.46
C PHE A 329 -10.10 18.72 16.69
N GLY A 330 -11.07 17.79 16.63
CA GLY A 330 -11.41 16.90 17.74
C GLY A 330 -10.44 15.72 17.88
N ARG A 331 -10.26 15.24 19.12
CA ARG A 331 -9.47 14.04 19.49
C ARG A 331 -8.01 14.06 19.00
N MET A 332 -7.44 15.26 18.89
CA MET A 332 -6.04 15.47 18.52
C MET A 332 -5.35 16.41 19.52
N ARG A 333 -4.03 16.28 19.63
CA ARG A 333 -3.23 17.19 20.47
C ARG A 333 -3.19 18.59 19.83
N PRO A 334 -3.26 19.69 20.61
CA PRO A 334 -3.27 21.05 20.06
C PRO A 334 -2.11 21.37 19.11
N GLN A 335 -0.90 20.84 19.37
CA GLN A 335 0.27 20.99 18.48
C GLN A 335 0.08 20.38 17.07
N ASN A 336 -0.92 19.51 16.89
CA ASN A 336 -1.24 18.91 15.60
C ASN A 336 -2.37 19.64 14.86
N PHE A 337 -2.99 20.67 15.46
CA PHE A 337 -4.12 21.37 14.87
C PHE A 337 -3.80 21.91 13.47
N PRO A 338 -4.78 21.90 12.55
CA PRO A 338 -4.59 22.42 11.19
C PRO A 338 -3.98 23.82 11.14
N THR A 339 -4.40 24.73 12.02
CA THR A 339 -3.86 26.09 12.18
C THR A 339 -2.34 26.10 12.40
N VAL A 340 -1.85 25.33 13.38
CA VAL A 340 -0.40 25.22 13.66
C VAL A 340 0.35 24.62 12.49
N ARG A 341 -0.21 23.58 11.85
CA ARG A 341 0.42 22.89 10.71
C ARG A 341 0.48 23.76 9.46
N LEU A 342 -0.57 24.53 9.17
CA LEU A 342 -0.59 25.52 8.10
C LEU A 342 0.45 26.62 8.35
N SER A 343 0.56 27.11 9.58
CA SER A 343 1.57 28.10 9.94
C SER A 343 3.01 27.59 9.77
N GLN A 344 3.28 26.34 10.13
CA GLN A 344 4.57 25.70 9.87
C GLN A 344 4.86 25.55 8.38
N LEU A 345 3.85 25.18 7.57
CA LEU A 345 3.97 25.14 6.11
C LEU A 345 4.24 26.52 5.52
N THR A 346 3.58 27.57 6.03
CA THR A 346 3.85 28.96 5.67
C THR A 346 5.32 29.29 5.87
N GLN A 347 5.86 29.01 7.06
CA GLN A 347 7.27 29.28 7.35
C GLN A 347 8.21 28.48 6.44
N LEU A 348 7.90 27.20 6.20
CA LEU A 348 8.71 26.36 5.33
C LEU A 348 8.79 26.91 3.90
N TYR A 349 7.65 27.41 3.42
CA TYR A 349 7.51 28.00 2.09
C TYR A 349 8.24 29.35 1.96
N VAL A 350 8.12 30.21 2.98
CA VAL A 350 8.77 31.53 3.05
C VAL A 350 10.29 31.41 3.16
N GLU A 351 10.80 30.49 3.99
CA GLU A 351 12.24 30.31 4.19
C GLU A 351 12.95 29.70 2.96
N ARG A 352 12.19 29.21 1.97
CA ARG A 352 12.71 28.57 0.73
C ARG A 352 13.75 27.48 1.04
N ARG A 353 13.59 26.75 2.15
CA ARG A 353 14.52 25.68 2.56
C ARG A 353 14.31 24.40 1.78
N VAL A 354 13.11 24.19 1.25
CA VAL A 354 12.68 22.95 0.62
C VAL A 354 12.10 23.24 -0.75
N ASP A 355 12.91 23.03 -1.78
CA ASP A 355 12.49 22.88 -3.17
C ASP A 355 12.84 21.46 -3.63
N LEU A 356 12.24 21.01 -4.73
CA LEU A 356 12.44 19.66 -5.25
C LEU A 356 13.91 19.41 -5.60
N SER A 357 14.60 20.38 -6.21
CA SER A 357 16.01 20.24 -6.58
C SER A 357 16.90 19.93 -5.37
N ARG A 358 16.81 20.74 -4.32
CA ARG A 358 17.58 20.52 -3.07
C ARG A 358 17.18 19.23 -2.38
N LEU A 359 15.90 18.87 -2.46
CA LEU A 359 15.43 17.61 -1.91
C LEU A 359 16.11 16.43 -2.62
N LEU A 360 16.11 16.41 -3.95
CA LEU A 360 16.70 15.34 -4.77
C LEU A 360 18.24 15.25 -4.62
N GLU A 361 18.90 16.38 -4.36
CA GLU A 361 20.35 16.44 -4.10
C GLU A 361 20.73 15.99 -2.67
N THR A 362 19.75 15.89 -1.76
CA THR A 362 19.99 15.56 -0.34
C THR A 362 19.52 14.15 -0.02
N THR A 363 20.45 13.20 0.09
CA THR A 363 20.13 11.79 0.33
C THR A 363 20.33 11.32 1.78
N ASP A 364 21.02 12.11 2.61
CA ASP A 364 21.25 11.79 4.01
C ASP A 364 20.04 12.17 4.90
N ALA A 365 19.64 11.26 5.79
CA ALA A 365 18.48 11.45 6.65
C ALA A 365 18.64 12.62 7.63
N LYS A 366 19.86 12.93 8.12
CA LYS A 366 20.09 14.07 9.01
C LYS A 366 19.97 15.39 8.25
N ALA A 367 20.56 15.49 7.05
CA ALA A 367 20.42 16.64 6.18
C ALA A 367 18.96 16.86 5.75
N LEU A 368 18.25 15.80 5.35
CA LEU A 368 16.83 15.86 5.03
C LEU A 368 15.98 16.38 6.20
N ARG A 369 16.22 15.92 7.43
CA ARG A 369 15.53 16.46 8.62
C ARG A 369 15.77 17.96 8.81
N ALA A 370 16.98 18.44 8.51
CA ALA A 370 17.31 19.86 8.63
C ALA A 370 16.51 20.72 7.63
N LEU A 371 16.28 20.22 6.42
CA LEU A 371 15.45 20.90 5.42
C LEU A 371 14.02 21.16 5.92
N PHE A 372 13.41 20.17 6.60
CA PHE A 372 12.04 20.27 7.13
C PHE A 372 11.95 20.86 8.55
N ARG A 373 13.06 21.22 9.19
CA ARG A 373 13.07 21.73 10.57
C ARG A 373 12.55 23.17 10.60
N VAL A 374 11.27 23.32 10.94
CA VAL A 374 10.58 24.61 10.96
C VAL A 374 9.76 24.82 12.24
N ARG A 375 9.55 26.09 12.61
CA ARG A 375 8.70 26.55 13.73
C ARG A 375 7.44 27.24 13.20
N ALA A 376 6.43 27.44 14.03
CA ALA A 376 5.25 28.22 13.62
C ALA A 376 5.58 29.74 13.57
N THR A 377 4.77 30.53 12.86
CA THR A 377 4.91 32.00 12.83
C THR A 377 4.63 32.60 14.23
N PRO A 378 5.09 33.84 14.53
CA PRO A 378 5.05 34.39 15.89
C PRO A 378 3.69 34.34 16.57
N TYR A 379 2.59 34.61 15.85
CA TYR A 379 1.24 34.55 16.41
C TYR A 379 0.91 33.16 16.98
N TRP A 380 1.25 32.12 16.22
CA TRP A 380 1.01 30.74 16.60
C TRP A 380 2.01 30.22 17.62
N GLN A 381 2.92 31.02 18.19
CA GLN A 381 3.75 30.55 19.31
C GLN A 381 2.95 30.56 20.62
N THR A 382 2.00 31.48 20.76
CA THR A 382 1.10 31.59 21.91
C THR A 382 -0.31 31.05 21.64
N HIS A 383 -0.65 30.74 20.37
CA HIS A 383 -2.00 30.29 19.99
C HIS A 383 -2.01 28.87 19.42
N TYR A 384 -3.09 28.13 19.68
CA TYR A 384 -3.45 26.90 18.95
C TYR A 384 -4.68 27.11 18.06
N ALA A 385 -5.61 27.93 18.49
CA ALA A 385 -6.74 28.48 17.74
C ALA A 385 -6.70 30.01 17.82
N PHE A 386 -7.41 30.71 16.95
CA PHE A 386 -7.44 32.18 16.98
C PHE A 386 -8.05 32.69 18.31
N GLY A 387 -7.52 33.80 18.83
CA GLY A 387 -7.96 34.47 20.07
C GLY A 387 -7.67 33.70 21.37
N GLU A 388 -7.28 32.43 21.31
CA GLU A 388 -7.00 31.60 22.49
C GLU A 388 -5.50 31.63 22.86
N VAL A 389 -5.16 32.54 23.78
CA VAL A 389 -3.79 32.72 24.28
C VAL A 389 -3.41 31.63 25.28
N HIS A 390 -2.21 31.08 25.11
CA HIS A 390 -1.57 30.16 26.03
C HIS A 390 -0.09 30.51 26.22
N GLU A 391 0.55 29.80 27.15
CA GLU A 391 1.99 29.92 27.39
C GLU A 391 2.81 29.74 26.11
N PRO A 392 3.82 30.61 25.86
CA PRO A 392 4.62 30.56 24.65
C PRO A 392 5.30 29.21 24.44
N THR A 393 5.15 28.67 23.23
CA THR A 393 5.87 27.48 22.77
C THR A 393 6.31 27.68 21.33
N ASP A 394 7.55 27.29 21.00
CA ASP A 394 8.09 27.46 19.63
C ASP A 394 7.32 26.66 18.56
N LYS A 395 6.57 25.62 18.98
CA LYS A 395 5.84 24.69 18.10
C LYS A 395 6.71 24.21 16.92
N VAL A 396 7.94 23.78 17.21
CA VAL A 396 8.87 23.23 16.20
C VAL A 396 8.51 21.79 15.85
N LEU A 397 8.68 21.40 14.59
CA LEU A 397 8.56 20.01 14.17
C LEU A 397 9.60 19.13 14.86
N GLN A 398 9.12 18.21 15.69
CA GLN A 398 9.97 17.27 16.44
C GLN A 398 10.49 16.15 15.55
N THR A 399 11.57 15.49 15.97
CA THR A 399 12.23 14.42 15.19
C THR A 399 11.27 13.31 14.75
N ALA A 400 10.30 12.94 15.58
CA ALA A 400 9.27 11.97 15.21
C ALA A 400 8.41 12.44 14.03
N SER A 401 7.97 13.71 14.04
CA SER A 401 7.23 14.31 12.92
C SER A 401 8.09 14.42 11.67
N LEU A 402 9.37 14.80 11.81
CA LEU A 402 10.31 14.88 10.68
C LEU A 402 10.50 13.49 10.05
N ASN A 403 10.69 12.44 10.85
CA ASN A 403 10.78 11.07 10.33
C ASN A 403 9.52 10.67 9.54
N LEU A 404 8.34 11.03 10.04
CA LEU A 404 7.09 10.76 9.32
C LEU A 404 7.01 11.50 7.97
N LEU A 405 7.51 12.73 7.87
CA LEU A 405 7.62 13.44 6.60
C LEU A 405 8.60 12.75 5.65
N LEU A 406 9.75 12.27 6.15
CA LEU A 406 10.70 11.53 5.32
C LEU A 406 10.09 10.22 4.79
N ILE A 407 9.45 9.44 5.65
CA ILE A 407 8.85 8.14 5.30
C ILE A 407 7.67 8.28 4.32
N ASN A 408 6.85 9.32 4.48
CA ASN A 408 5.59 9.44 3.75
C ASN A 408 5.61 10.47 2.62
N SER A 409 6.58 11.38 2.60
CA SER A 409 6.77 12.36 1.51
C SER A 409 8.03 12.08 0.71
N VAL A 410 9.20 12.06 1.35
CA VAL A 410 10.49 12.00 0.64
C VAL A 410 10.73 10.65 -0.02
N VAL A 411 10.60 9.55 0.73
CA VAL A 411 10.82 8.19 0.21
C VAL A 411 9.94 7.89 -1.01
N PRO A 412 8.60 8.10 -0.98
CA PRO A 412 7.77 7.88 -2.15
C PRO A 412 8.11 8.82 -3.31
N LEU A 413 8.50 10.07 -3.04
CA LEU A 413 8.94 11.00 -4.09
C LEU A 413 10.21 10.54 -4.79
N PHE A 414 11.23 10.13 -4.02
CA PHE A 414 12.49 9.64 -4.57
C PHE A 414 12.25 8.41 -5.44
N PHE A 415 11.43 7.47 -4.95
CA PHE A 415 11.10 6.28 -5.71
C PHE A 415 10.32 6.62 -7.00
N ALA A 416 9.29 7.47 -6.91
CA ALA A 416 8.51 7.91 -8.06
C ALA A 416 9.38 8.65 -9.10
N TYR A 417 10.16 9.62 -8.66
CA TYR A 417 11.03 10.43 -9.51
C TYR A 417 12.11 9.58 -10.16
N GLY A 418 12.79 8.75 -9.37
CA GLY A 418 13.82 7.81 -9.86
C GLY A 418 13.27 6.87 -10.92
N ARG A 419 12.10 6.25 -10.68
CA ARG A 419 11.44 5.39 -11.67
C ARG A 419 11.09 6.13 -12.95
N SER A 420 10.56 7.36 -12.85
CA SER A 420 10.20 8.17 -14.03
C SER A 420 11.41 8.56 -14.88
N ARG A 421 12.57 8.76 -14.26
CA ARG A 421 13.84 9.14 -14.90
C ARG A 421 14.75 7.96 -15.23
N LYS A 422 14.34 6.72 -14.89
CA LYS A 422 15.18 5.51 -14.94
C LYS A 422 16.48 5.67 -14.14
N ASP A 423 16.42 6.43 -13.05
CA ASP A 423 17.50 6.59 -12.07
C ASP A 423 17.33 5.55 -10.96
N GLU A 424 18.03 4.42 -11.13
CA GLU A 424 18.02 3.31 -10.17
C GLU A 424 18.68 3.68 -8.84
N VAL A 425 19.67 4.60 -8.85
CA VAL A 425 20.39 5.02 -7.64
C VAL A 425 19.45 5.78 -6.71
N LEU A 426 18.64 6.69 -7.25
CA LEU A 426 17.66 7.42 -6.46
C LEU A 426 16.54 6.51 -5.92
N ALA A 427 16.09 5.53 -6.72
CA ALA A 427 15.09 4.56 -6.27
C ALA A 427 15.64 3.68 -5.13
N GLU A 428 16.89 3.23 -5.24
CA GLU A 428 17.58 2.48 -4.19
C GLU A 428 17.78 3.33 -2.93
N CYS A 429 18.12 4.61 -3.08
CA CYS A 429 18.24 5.55 -1.97
C CYS A 429 16.93 5.65 -1.17
N ALA A 430 15.77 5.61 -1.84
CA ALA A 430 14.47 5.60 -1.17
C ALA A 430 14.29 4.38 -0.24
N LEU A 431 14.73 3.19 -0.68
CA LEU A 431 14.68 1.96 0.11
C LEU A 431 15.65 2.03 1.29
N GLN A 432 16.90 2.45 1.04
CA GLN A 432 17.91 2.62 2.09
C GLN A 432 17.48 3.64 3.15
N LEU A 433 16.78 4.71 2.76
CA LEU A 433 16.21 5.66 3.70
C LEU A 433 15.20 4.98 4.65
N LEU A 434 14.36 4.07 4.16
CA LEU A 434 13.42 3.34 5.03
C LEU A 434 14.12 2.38 6.01
N GLU A 435 15.23 1.78 5.61
CA GLU A 435 16.01 0.89 6.48
C GLU A 435 16.80 1.67 7.53
N ASN A 436 17.21 2.90 7.23
CA ASN A 436 17.98 3.75 8.14
C ASN A 436 17.12 4.64 9.06
N LEU A 437 15.82 4.77 8.77
CA LEU A 437 14.88 5.51 9.61
C LEU A 437 14.28 4.61 10.70
N PRO A 438 14.04 5.13 11.91
CA PRO A 438 13.44 4.33 12.97
C PRO A 438 12.01 3.93 12.62
N ALA A 439 11.60 2.74 13.07
CA ALA A 439 10.25 2.25 12.92
C ALA A 439 9.19 3.22 13.48
N GLU A 440 8.07 3.33 12.78
CA GLU A 440 6.92 4.05 13.29
C GLU A 440 6.30 3.32 14.49
N ARG A 441 5.97 4.08 15.53
CA ARG A 441 5.35 3.55 16.75
C ARG A 441 3.85 3.79 16.72
N ASN A 442 3.09 2.75 16.43
CA ASN A 442 1.64 2.78 16.41
C ASN A 442 1.07 1.46 16.96
N TYR A 443 -0.26 1.32 16.99
CA TYR A 443 -0.86 0.10 17.55
C TYR A 443 -0.55 -1.14 16.70
N ILE A 444 -0.43 -0.98 15.38
CA ILE A 444 -0.15 -2.06 14.44
C ILE A 444 1.23 -2.66 14.76
N THR A 445 2.27 -1.83 14.83
CA THR A 445 3.63 -2.31 15.12
C THR A 445 3.71 -3.00 16.47
N ARG A 446 3.05 -2.46 17.51
CA ARG A 446 2.99 -3.11 18.83
C ARG A 446 2.29 -4.47 18.83
N CYS A 447 1.23 -4.64 18.06
CA CYS A 447 0.53 -5.93 17.96
C CYS A 447 1.42 -7.00 17.31
N TRP A 448 2.15 -6.63 16.25
CA TRP A 448 3.08 -7.55 15.58
C TRP A 448 4.32 -7.86 16.42
N GLU A 449 4.86 -6.89 17.17
CA GLU A 449 5.92 -7.13 18.15
C GLU A 449 5.49 -8.15 19.20
N ARG A 450 4.27 -8.01 19.73
CA ARG A 450 3.69 -8.99 20.68
C ARG A 450 3.49 -10.37 20.07
N ALA A 451 3.19 -10.45 18.78
CA ALA A 451 3.07 -11.71 18.06
C ALA A 451 4.43 -12.37 17.75
N GLY A 452 5.55 -11.65 17.93
CA GLY A 452 6.90 -12.18 17.72
C GLY A 452 7.64 -11.60 16.50
N ILE A 453 7.05 -10.67 15.74
CA ILE A 453 7.75 -9.99 14.64
C ILE A 453 8.58 -8.83 15.19
N ARG A 454 9.89 -8.86 14.94
CA ARG A 454 10.78 -7.73 15.24
C ARG A 454 10.53 -6.58 14.26
N VAL A 455 10.29 -5.37 14.79
CA VAL A 455 10.10 -4.14 13.99
C VAL A 455 11.25 -3.18 14.26
N SER A 456 12.26 -3.16 13.38
CA SER A 456 13.52 -2.45 13.63
C SER A 456 13.56 -1.07 12.98
N HIS A 457 13.07 -0.96 11.75
CA HIS A 457 13.18 0.26 10.94
C HIS A 457 11.86 0.65 10.26
N ALA A 458 11.86 1.80 9.58
CA ALA A 458 10.67 2.33 8.94
C ALA A 458 10.12 1.38 7.87
N ALA A 459 10.99 0.70 7.11
CA ALA A 459 10.55 -0.32 6.14
C ALA A 459 9.67 -1.40 6.79
N ASP A 460 10.05 -1.95 7.95
CA ASP A 460 9.23 -2.94 8.68
C ASP A 460 7.87 -2.35 9.08
N SER A 461 7.87 -1.15 9.67
CA SER A 461 6.62 -0.52 10.08
C SER A 461 5.70 -0.24 8.88
N GLN A 462 6.28 0.13 7.72
CA GLN A 462 5.56 0.35 6.48
C GLN A 462 4.99 -0.97 5.95
N ALA A 463 5.78 -2.05 5.90
CA ALA A 463 5.31 -3.39 5.52
C ALA A 463 4.10 -3.84 6.36
N LEU A 464 4.15 -3.67 7.69
CA LEU A 464 3.06 -4.10 8.57
C LEU A 464 1.80 -3.24 8.41
N ILE A 465 1.93 -1.94 8.12
CA ILE A 465 0.76 -1.11 7.82
C ILE A 465 0.14 -1.55 6.48
N GLN A 466 0.94 -1.92 5.48
CA GLN A 466 0.44 -2.52 4.24
C GLN A 466 -0.33 -3.81 4.52
N LEU A 467 0.29 -4.70 5.28
CA LEU A 467 -0.29 -5.98 5.68
C LEU A 467 -1.62 -5.79 6.40
N ARG A 468 -1.71 -4.84 7.33
CA ARG A 468 -2.95 -4.48 8.01
C ARG A 468 -4.03 -4.06 7.01
N GLN A 469 -3.75 -3.01 6.23
CA GLN A 469 -4.76 -2.28 5.44
C GLN A 469 -5.24 -3.05 4.20
N HIS A 470 -4.34 -3.84 3.60
CA HIS A 470 -4.60 -4.48 2.31
C HIS A 470 -4.79 -5.99 2.40
N TYR A 471 -4.50 -6.61 3.55
CA TYR A 471 -4.72 -8.04 3.77
C TYR A 471 -5.59 -8.30 5.00
N CYS A 472 -5.11 -7.97 6.21
CA CYS A 472 -5.78 -8.35 7.45
C CYS A 472 -7.18 -7.73 7.60
N ASP A 473 -7.32 -6.42 7.36
CA ASP A 473 -8.62 -5.72 7.44
C ASP A 473 -9.64 -6.25 6.42
N ARG A 474 -9.16 -6.87 5.35
CA ARG A 474 -9.96 -7.46 4.27
C ARG A 474 -10.20 -8.95 4.46
N LYS A 475 -9.65 -9.56 5.52
CA LYS A 475 -9.58 -11.02 5.73
C LYS A 475 -8.99 -11.78 4.54
N ASP A 476 -8.06 -11.16 3.80
CA ASP A 476 -7.41 -11.73 2.61
C ASP A 476 -6.26 -12.67 2.97
N CYS A 477 -6.54 -13.62 3.86
CA CYS A 477 -5.53 -14.54 4.41
C CYS A 477 -5.04 -15.56 3.38
N LEU A 478 -5.85 -15.89 2.37
CA LEU A 478 -5.49 -16.83 1.30
C LEU A 478 -4.40 -16.25 0.38
N ARG A 479 -4.26 -14.92 0.29
CA ARG A 479 -3.17 -14.25 -0.44
C ARG A 479 -2.02 -13.80 0.44
N CYS A 480 -2.17 -13.89 1.75
CA CYS A 480 -1.14 -13.50 2.73
C CYS A 480 -0.15 -14.65 2.95
N ARG A 481 1.17 -14.36 2.95
CA ARG A 481 2.17 -15.39 3.21
C ARG A 481 2.05 -15.99 4.62
N PHE A 482 1.82 -15.19 5.65
CA PHE A 482 1.57 -15.70 7.01
C PHE A 482 0.25 -16.48 7.10
N GLY A 483 -0.76 -16.11 6.32
CA GLY A 483 -1.99 -16.90 6.21
C GLY A 483 -1.72 -18.27 5.60
N SER A 484 -0.93 -18.35 4.53
CA SER A 484 -0.49 -19.60 3.92
C SER A 484 0.25 -20.52 4.91
N GLU A 485 1.15 -19.96 5.73
CA GLU A 485 1.82 -20.74 6.80
C GLU A 485 0.82 -21.23 7.86
N TYR A 486 -0.17 -20.40 8.24
CA TYR A 486 -1.23 -20.80 9.15
C TYR A 486 -2.06 -21.98 8.61
N LEU A 487 -2.42 -21.91 7.33
CA LEU A 487 -3.21 -22.93 6.65
C LEU A 487 -2.51 -24.28 6.57
N ARG A 488 -1.18 -24.29 6.51
CA ARG A 488 -0.33 -25.50 6.45
C ARG A 488 -0.06 -26.12 7.82
N ARG A 489 -0.52 -25.51 8.92
CA ARG A 489 -0.35 -26.06 10.26
C ARG A 489 -0.99 -27.45 10.34
N LYS A 490 -0.21 -28.47 10.67
CA LYS A 490 -0.76 -29.79 11.05
C LYS A 490 -1.50 -29.60 12.37
N GLY A 491 -2.75 -30.08 12.45
CA GLY A 491 -3.57 -29.95 13.66
C GLY A 491 -2.84 -30.56 14.87
N GLN A 492 -2.85 -29.86 16.02
CA GLN A 492 -2.41 -30.42 17.31
C GLN A 492 -3.52 -31.31 17.93
N THR A 493 -4.20 -32.10 17.12
CA THR A 493 -5.26 -33.00 17.58
C THR A 493 -4.75 -34.43 17.50
N GLY A 494 -4.25 -34.94 18.62
CA GLY A 494 -4.14 -36.37 18.94
C GLY A 494 -3.10 -37.16 18.15
N GLU A 495 -2.26 -37.90 18.89
CA GLU A 495 -1.48 -39.04 18.39
C GLU A 495 -2.34 -39.92 17.47
N VAL A 496 -1.90 -40.18 16.23
CA VAL A 496 -1.66 -41.51 15.63
C VAL A 496 -0.92 -41.30 14.30
N GLY A 497 0.25 -41.93 14.16
CA GLY A 497 0.76 -42.46 12.88
C GLY A 497 1.52 -41.50 11.98
N GLU A 498 2.85 -41.62 12.00
CA GLU A 498 3.73 -41.20 10.91
C GLU A 498 3.32 -41.87 9.59
N GLU A 499 3.06 -41.08 8.56
CA GLU A 499 3.54 -41.41 7.21
C GLU A 499 3.81 -40.13 6.42
N SER A 500 5.01 -40.11 5.85
CA SER A 500 5.69 -38.99 5.23
C SER A 500 5.03 -38.51 3.93
N MET A 501 4.73 -37.22 3.84
CA MET A 501 4.70 -36.50 2.55
C MET A 501 5.88 -35.52 2.52
N VAL A 502 6.98 -36.00 1.96
CA VAL A 502 8.04 -35.15 1.40
C VAL A 502 7.61 -34.85 -0.04
N VAL A 503 7.06 -33.67 -0.27
CA VAL A 503 6.96 -33.14 -1.63
C VAL A 503 8.16 -32.24 -1.84
N SER A 504 9.10 -32.75 -2.64
CA SER A 504 10.27 -32.05 -3.12
C SER A 504 9.84 -30.85 -3.98
N LEU A 505 10.18 -29.64 -3.53
CA LEU A 505 10.10 -28.43 -4.35
C LEU A 505 11.47 -28.19 -4.98
N ASN A 506 11.65 -28.71 -6.19
CA ASN A 506 12.57 -28.17 -7.18
C ASN A 506 11.77 -28.07 -8.48
N ASP A 507 11.29 -26.85 -8.77
CA ASP A 507 11.40 -26.14 -10.05
C ASP A 507 10.65 -24.79 -9.99
#